data_AF-A0A7J9VEL4-F1
#
_entry.id   AF-A0A7J9VEL4-F1
#
_cell.length_a   1.000
_cell.length_b   1.000
_cell.length_c   1.000
_cell.angle_alpha   90.00
_cell.angle_beta   90.00
_cell.angle_gamma   90.00
#
_symmetry.space_group_name_H-M   'P 1'
#
loop_
_entity.id
_entity.type
_entity.pdbx_description
1 polymer ?
#
loop_
_entity_poly.entity_id
_entity_poly.type
_entity_poly.pdbx_seq_one_letter_code
_entity_poly.pdbx_strand_id
1 'polypeptide(L)'
;MRGTVPEVERHASGVLDTCVYIDLDQHDPATLPAVPEITAITMTELHQGVAMAKTAAARAARTEKLGAAVVDFDPLPFDGEAAARYGTLVALTLEANRNPRPRRMDLLIAAIASARGLPLYTSNAADFVGLGDVVEVVSL
;
A
#
# COMPACT_ATOMS: atom_id res chain seq x y z
N MET A 1 -38.38 12.75 3.01
CA MET A 1 -37.32 12.58 4.02
C MET A 1 -36.21 11.75 3.36
N ARG A 2 -35.21 12.39 2.76
CA ARG A 2 -34.06 11.68 2.18
C ARG A 2 -33.14 11.32 3.34
N GLY A 3 -33.00 10.03 3.62
CA GLY A 3 -32.03 9.55 4.59
C GLY A 3 -30.64 9.93 4.10
N THR A 4 -29.91 10.69 4.91
CA THR A 4 -28.47 10.88 4.76
C THR A 4 -27.83 9.50 4.92
N VAL A 5 -27.26 8.98 3.82
CA VAL A 5 -26.32 7.87 3.89
C VAL A 5 -25.19 8.36 4.81
N PRO A 6 -24.77 7.61 5.85
CA PRO A 6 -23.64 8.02 6.65
C PRO A 6 -22.46 8.13 5.69
N GLU A 7 -21.94 9.35 5.54
CA GLU A 7 -20.67 9.58 4.86
C GLU A 7 -19.65 8.79 5.67
N VAL A 8 -19.15 7.68 5.12
CA VAL A 8 -18.06 6.94 5.75
C VAL A 8 -16.91 7.93 5.79
N GLU A 9 -16.59 8.41 6.98
CA GLU A 9 -15.62 9.48 7.17
C GLU A 9 -14.27 8.92 6.71
N ARG A 10 -13.84 9.31 5.50
CA ARG A 10 -12.58 8.84 4.92
C ARG A 10 -11.42 9.25 5.81
N HIS A 11 -10.41 8.39 5.92
CA HIS A 11 -9.21 8.70 6.68
C HIS A 11 -8.55 9.98 6.16
N ALA A 12 -8.06 10.82 7.08
CA ALA A 12 -7.37 12.05 6.73
C ALA A 12 -6.09 11.79 5.91
N SER A 13 -5.41 10.69 6.18
CA SER A 13 -4.26 10.19 5.43
C SER A 13 -4.22 8.66 5.47
N GLY A 14 -3.58 8.04 4.48
CA GLY A 14 -3.43 6.59 4.41
C GLY A 14 -2.41 6.17 3.36
N VAL A 15 -1.76 5.04 3.62
CA VAL A 15 -0.77 4.46 2.70
C VAL A 15 -1.50 3.67 1.63
N LEU A 16 -1.22 3.98 0.36
CA LEU A 16 -1.65 3.17 -0.76
C LEU A 16 -0.64 2.03 -0.96
N ASP A 17 -1.15 0.80 -1.01
CA ASP A 17 -0.41 -0.33 -1.55
C ASP A 17 -0.09 -0.08 -3.03
N THR A 18 0.97 -0.70 -3.54
CA THR A 18 1.44 -0.54 -4.91
C THR A 18 0.37 -0.93 -5.93
N CYS A 19 -0.42 -1.95 -5.64
CA CYS A 19 -1.54 -2.35 -6.52
C CYS A 19 -2.58 -1.23 -6.65
N VAL A 20 -2.95 -0.58 -5.54
CA VAL A 20 -3.92 0.53 -5.53
C VAL A 20 -3.36 1.75 -6.22
N TYR A 21 -2.07 2.07 -6.04
CA TYR A 21 -1.45 3.18 -6.76
C TYR A 21 -1.40 2.93 -8.28
N ILE A 22 -1.08 1.70 -8.71
CA ILE A 22 -1.04 1.35 -10.14
C ILE A 22 -2.43 1.53 -10.77
N ASP A 23 -3.47 1.07 -10.08
CA ASP A 23 -4.86 1.10 -10.54
C ASP A 23 -5.65 2.30 -9.98
N LEU A 24 -4.97 3.38 -9.58
CA LEU A 24 -5.58 4.53 -8.89
C LEU A 24 -6.77 5.12 -9.64
N ASP A 25 -6.73 5.13 -10.97
CA ASP A 25 -7.78 5.63 -11.85
C ASP A 25 -9.02 4.71 -11.93
N GLN A 26 -8.95 3.51 -11.35
CA GLN A 26 -10.05 2.54 -11.29
C GLN A 26 -10.83 2.61 -9.97
N HIS A 27 -10.32 3.33 -8.97
CA HIS A 27 -10.95 3.46 -7.65
C HIS A 27 -11.79 4.75 -7.55
N ASP A 28 -12.90 4.69 -6.81
CA ASP A 28 -13.68 5.87 -6.47
C ASP A 28 -12.86 6.76 -5.51
N PRO A 29 -12.58 8.03 -5.83
CA PRO A 29 -11.85 8.93 -4.94
C PRO A 29 -12.48 9.09 -3.55
N ALA A 30 -13.78 8.83 -3.40
CA ALA A 30 -14.46 8.86 -2.11
C ALA A 30 -14.08 7.68 -1.19
N THR A 31 -13.56 6.57 -1.74
CA THR A 31 -13.11 5.41 -0.95
C THR A 31 -11.63 5.47 -0.58
N LEU A 32 -10.89 6.43 -1.13
CA LEU A 32 -9.47 6.67 -0.86
C LEU A 32 -9.27 7.63 0.34
N PRO A 33 -8.09 7.63 0.98
CA PRO A 33 -7.79 8.61 2.02
C PRO A 33 -7.78 10.03 1.43
N ALA A 34 -8.07 11.03 2.27
CA ALA A 34 -8.05 12.43 1.84
C ALA A 34 -6.64 12.88 1.37
N VAL A 35 -5.60 12.36 2.02
CA VAL A 35 -4.20 12.51 1.62
C VAL A 35 -3.60 11.12 1.37
N PRO A 36 -3.44 10.69 0.11
CA PRO A 36 -2.76 9.44 -0.19
C PRO A 36 -1.26 9.58 0.05
N GLU A 37 -0.68 8.57 0.69
CA GLU A 37 0.76 8.40 0.90
C GLU A 37 1.22 7.15 0.15
N ILE A 38 2.48 7.11 -0.27
CA ILE A 38 3.14 5.88 -0.74
C ILE A 38 4.41 5.63 0.05
N THR A 39 4.94 4.41 -0.04
CA THR A 39 6.20 4.06 0.64
C THR A 39 7.37 3.99 -0.34
N ALA A 40 8.60 4.04 0.19
CA ALA A 40 9.80 3.74 -0.59
C ALA A 40 9.78 2.34 -1.20
N ILE A 41 9.00 1.41 -0.64
CA ILE A 41 8.80 0.05 -1.16
C ILE A 41 7.92 0.09 -2.40
N THR A 42 6.84 0.89 -2.39
CA THR A 42 6.03 1.18 -3.57
C THR A 42 6.88 1.74 -4.70
N MET A 43 7.73 2.73 -4.42
CA MET A 43 8.68 3.28 -5.40
C MET A 43 9.64 2.21 -5.95
N THR A 44 10.12 1.31 -5.08
CA THR A 44 10.97 0.17 -5.47
C THR A 44 10.25 -0.75 -6.46
N GLU A 45 8.99 -1.09 -6.20
CA GLU A 45 8.20 -1.96 -7.08
C GLU A 45 7.89 -1.29 -8.43
N LEU A 46 7.63 0.02 -8.46
CA LEU A 46 7.45 0.77 -9.69
C LEU A 46 8.72 0.76 -10.56
N HIS A 47 9.89 1.05 -9.97
CA HIS A 47 11.18 0.95 -10.66
C HIS A 47 11.45 -0.47 -11.19
N GLN A 48 11.21 -1.49 -10.36
CA GLN A 48 11.34 -2.89 -10.75
C GLN A 48 10.40 -3.22 -11.93
N GLY A 49 9.15 -2.77 -11.87
CA GLY A 49 8.17 -2.95 -12.93
C GLY A 49 8.66 -2.40 -14.27
N VAL A 50 9.23 -1.20 -14.29
CA VAL A 50 9.82 -0.61 -15.52
C VAL A 50 10.98 -1.47 -16.03
N ALA A 51 11.91 -1.86 -15.16
CA ALA A 51 13.08 -2.65 -15.53
C ALA A 51 12.69 -4.00 -16.15
N MET A 52 11.68 -4.68 -15.57
CA MET A 52 11.21 -6.00 -15.97
C MET A 52 10.23 -6.00 -17.16
N ALA A 53 9.87 -4.83 -17.70
CA ALA A 53 8.92 -4.75 -18.82
C ALA A 53 9.44 -5.45 -20.08
N LYS A 54 8.67 -6.41 -20.61
CA LYS A 54 9.06 -7.24 -21.76
C LYS A 54 8.78 -6.61 -23.12
N THR A 55 7.95 -5.56 -23.18
CA THR A 55 7.58 -4.87 -24.42
C THR A 55 7.79 -3.36 -24.26
N ALA A 56 8.00 -2.67 -25.38
CA ALA A 56 8.12 -1.21 -25.39
C ALA A 56 6.85 -0.52 -24.87
N ALA A 57 5.67 -1.02 -25.25
CA ALA A 57 4.39 -0.50 -24.77
C ALA A 57 4.23 -0.64 -23.24
N ALA A 58 4.53 -1.82 -22.68
CA ALA A 58 4.45 -2.02 -21.23
C ALA A 58 5.48 -1.17 -20.48
N ARG A 59 6.69 -0.98 -21.06
CA ARG A 59 7.72 -0.13 -20.47
C ARG A 59 7.29 1.34 -20.46
N ALA A 60 6.70 1.83 -21.55
CA ALA A 60 6.19 3.20 -21.64
C ALA A 60 5.12 3.46 -20.58
N ALA A 61 4.08 2.60 -20.50
CA ALA A 61 3.01 2.75 -19.52
C ALA A 61 3.52 2.71 -18.06
N ARG A 62 4.46 1.81 -17.75
CA ARG A 62 5.06 1.73 -16.40
C ARG A 62 5.96 2.94 -16.09
N THR A 63 6.66 3.48 -17.10
CA THR A 63 7.50 4.67 -16.95
C THR A 63 6.64 5.90 -16.68
N GLU A 64 5.48 6.00 -17.32
CA GLU A 64 4.50 7.06 -17.07
C GLU A 64 3.99 7.00 -15.62
N LYS A 65 3.52 5.84 -15.15
CA LYS A 65 3.08 5.66 -13.74
C LYS A 65 4.19 5.93 -12.72
N LEU A 66 5.43 5.51 -13.00
CA LEU A 66 6.59 5.84 -12.17
C LEU A 66 6.88 7.35 -12.18
N GLY A 67 6.81 7.99 -13.35
CA GLY A 67 7.06 9.42 -13.50
C GLY A 67 6.07 10.26 -12.70
N ALA A 68 4.78 9.90 -12.73
CA ALA A 68 3.75 10.52 -11.89
C ALA A 68 4.08 10.36 -10.40
N ALA A 69 4.45 9.15 -9.96
CA ALA A 69 4.77 8.90 -8.55
C ALA A 69 5.92 9.78 -8.05
N VAL A 70 6.96 9.97 -8.87
CA VAL A 70 8.14 10.78 -8.55
C VAL A 70 7.81 12.26 -8.42
N VAL A 71 6.80 12.74 -9.15
CA VAL A 71 6.37 14.15 -9.10
C VAL A 71 5.42 14.39 -7.94
N ASP A 72 4.50 13.46 -7.70
CA ASP A 72 3.35 13.68 -6.83
C ASP A 72 3.59 13.28 -5.37
N PHE A 73 4.60 12.44 -5.09
CA PHE A 73 4.82 11.88 -3.76
C PHE A 73 6.25 12.05 -3.23
N ASP A 74 6.35 12.24 -1.91
CA ASP A 74 7.58 12.05 -1.13
C ASP A 74 7.47 10.71 -0.37
N PRO A 75 8.06 9.60 -0.88
CA PRO A 75 7.78 8.28 -0.36
C PRO A 75 8.26 8.08 1.08
N LEU A 76 7.37 7.54 1.93
CA LEU A 76 7.69 7.26 3.33
C LEU A 76 8.85 6.25 3.45
N PRO A 77 9.92 6.56 4.21
CA PRO A 77 11.11 5.72 4.25
C PRO A 77 10.92 4.47 5.11
N PHE A 78 11.65 3.41 4.77
CA PHE A 78 11.82 2.24 5.65
C PHE A 78 12.94 2.51 6.67
N ASP A 79 12.54 2.98 7.85
CA ASP A 79 13.43 3.36 8.94
C ASP A 79 13.51 2.27 10.04
N GLY A 80 14.14 2.60 11.18
CA GLY A 80 14.32 1.66 12.29
C GLY A 80 13.00 1.24 12.95
N GLU A 81 12.00 2.12 13.02
CA GLU A 81 10.69 1.78 13.60
C GLU A 81 9.92 0.86 12.67
N ALA A 82 9.93 1.14 11.36
CA ALA A 82 9.37 0.26 10.35
C ALA A 82 10.07 -1.11 10.35
N ALA A 83 11.41 -1.16 10.52
CA ALA A 83 12.14 -2.42 10.63
C ALA A 83 11.71 -3.26 11.84
N ALA A 84 11.48 -2.63 13.00
CA ALA A 84 10.94 -3.32 14.17
C ALA A 84 9.51 -3.85 13.92
N ARG A 85 8.65 -3.01 13.31
CA ARG A 85 7.28 -3.41 12.94
C ARG A 85 7.25 -4.59 11.96
N TYR A 86 8.15 -4.60 10.98
CA TYR A 86 8.26 -5.72 10.03
C TYR A 86 8.49 -7.06 10.75
N GLY A 87 9.34 -7.08 11.79
CA GLY A 87 9.55 -8.28 12.62
C GLY A 87 8.26 -8.77 13.28
N THR A 88 7.47 -7.86 13.85
CA THR A 88 6.15 -8.17 14.43
C THR A 88 5.18 -8.73 13.38
N LEU A 89 5.08 -8.10 12.21
CA LEU A 89 4.19 -8.56 11.14
C LEU A 89 4.58 -9.93 10.61
N VAL A 90 5.88 -10.22 10.50
CA VAL A 90 6.38 -11.58 10.17
C VAL A 90 5.95 -12.60 11.23
N ALA A 91 6.08 -12.28 12.52
CA ALA A 91 5.66 -13.18 13.60
C ALA A 91 4.15 -13.47 13.52
N LEU A 92 3.32 -12.44 13.36
CA LEU A 92 1.87 -12.59 13.22
C LEU A 92 1.47 -13.38 11.96
N THR A 93 2.21 -13.20 10.86
CA THR A 93 2.01 -13.97 9.63
C THR A 93 2.26 -15.47 9.88
N LEU A 94 3.30 -15.80 10.64
CA LEU A 94 3.61 -17.18 11.02
C LEU A 94 2.58 -17.76 12.00
N GLU A 95 2.13 -16.98 12.98
CA GLU A 95 1.06 -17.36 13.91
C GLU A 95 -0.27 -17.64 13.19
N ALA A 96 -0.55 -16.89 12.12
CA ALA A 96 -1.67 -17.15 11.23
C ALA A 96 -1.48 -18.39 10.32
N ASN A 97 -0.40 -19.17 10.50
CA ASN A 97 -0.01 -20.31 9.68
C ASN A 97 0.22 -19.96 8.21
N ARG A 98 0.74 -18.76 7.93
CA ARG A 98 1.02 -18.28 6.58
C ARG A 98 2.52 -18.12 6.34
N ASN A 99 2.93 -18.19 5.08
CA ASN A 99 4.32 -17.98 4.70
C ASN A 99 4.56 -16.48 4.43
N PRO A 100 5.50 -15.82 5.13
CA PRO A 100 5.81 -14.40 4.89
C PRO A 100 6.63 -14.18 3.61
N ARG A 101 7.34 -15.19 3.09
CA ARG A 101 8.27 -14.99 1.94
C ARG A 101 7.60 -14.47 0.66
N PRO A 102 6.45 -15.00 0.20
CA PRO A 102 5.81 -14.54 -1.02
C PRO A 102 5.28 -13.09 -0.94
N ARG A 103 4.99 -12.62 0.28
CA ARG A 103 4.37 -11.33 0.59
C ARG A 103 5.34 -10.34 1.25
N ARG A 104 6.65 -10.56 1.04
CA ARG A 104 7.70 -9.77 1.70
C ARG A 104 7.57 -8.27 1.38
N MET A 105 7.24 -7.92 0.14
CA MET A 105 7.09 -6.51 -0.27
C MET A 105 5.88 -5.89 0.43
N ASP A 106 4.74 -6.58 0.39
CA ASP A 106 3.50 -6.18 1.09
C ASP A 106 3.73 -5.97 2.59
N LEU A 107 4.45 -6.89 3.25
CA LEU A 107 4.78 -6.76 4.67
C LEU A 107 5.71 -5.58 4.97
N LEU A 108 6.59 -5.19 4.06
CA LEU A 108 7.42 -3.99 4.22
C LEU A 108 6.58 -2.72 4.07
N ILE A 109 5.62 -2.68 3.13
CA ILE A 109 4.66 -1.57 3.00
C ILE A 109 3.83 -1.44 4.29
N ALA A 110 3.24 -2.55 4.74
CA ALA A 110 2.45 -2.59 5.98
C ALA A 110 3.27 -2.20 7.20
N ALA A 111 4.56 -2.54 7.26
CA ALA A 111 5.42 -2.16 8.37
C ALA A 111 5.62 -0.64 8.46
N ILE A 112 5.77 0.04 7.32
CA ILE A 112 5.90 1.50 7.26
C ILE A 112 4.58 2.17 7.65
N ALA A 113 3.45 1.68 7.12
CA ALA A 113 2.11 2.16 7.48
C ALA A 113 1.86 2.01 8.99
N SER A 114 2.11 0.82 9.53
CA SER A 114 1.97 0.48 10.96
C SER A 114 2.85 1.36 11.85
N ALA A 115 4.12 1.55 11.49
CA ALA A 115 5.05 2.38 12.26
C ALA A 115 4.56 3.83 12.39
N ARG A 116 3.80 4.31 11.40
CA ARG A 116 3.28 5.68 11.34
C ARG A 116 1.83 5.82 11.81
N GLY A 117 1.20 4.71 12.20
CA GLY A 117 -0.21 4.70 12.59
C GLY A 117 -1.15 5.07 11.45
N LEU A 118 -0.78 4.75 10.20
CA LEU A 118 -1.59 5.02 9.01
C LEU A 118 -2.32 3.74 8.55
N PRO A 119 -3.58 3.85 8.10
CA PRO A 119 -4.27 2.74 7.46
C PRO A 119 -3.62 2.39 6.12
N LEU A 120 -3.59 1.09 5.79
CA LEU A 120 -3.10 0.56 4.53
C LEU A 120 -4.29 0.23 3.60
N TYR A 121 -4.34 0.89 2.46
CA TYR A 121 -5.33 0.65 1.41
C TYR A 121 -4.80 -0.35 0.40
N THR A 122 -5.51 -1.46 0.18
CA THR A 122 -5.08 -2.52 -0.75
C THR A 122 -6.24 -3.19 -1.47
N SER A 123 -6.02 -3.64 -2.69
CA SER A 123 -6.92 -4.55 -3.42
C SER A 123 -6.61 -6.04 -3.12
N ASN A 124 -5.55 -6.31 -2.35
CA ASN A 124 -5.07 -7.64 -1.98
C ASN A 124 -5.21 -7.89 -0.47
N ALA A 125 -6.35 -7.52 0.14
CA ALA A 125 -6.56 -7.64 1.59
C ALA A 125 -6.29 -9.04 2.16
N ALA A 126 -6.44 -10.08 1.34
CA ALA A 126 -6.08 -11.45 1.70
C ALA A 126 -4.62 -11.59 2.14
N ASP A 127 -3.67 -10.79 1.62
CA ASP A 127 -2.26 -10.83 2.01
C ASP A 127 -1.99 -10.37 3.44
N PHE A 128 -2.92 -9.62 4.04
CA PHE A 128 -2.78 -9.05 5.38
C PHE A 128 -3.65 -9.75 6.45
N VAL A 129 -4.28 -10.88 6.11
CA VAL A 129 -5.02 -11.70 7.09
C VAL A 129 -4.11 -12.07 8.27
N GLY A 130 -4.58 -11.73 9.48
CA GLY A 130 -3.87 -11.96 10.75
C GLY A 130 -3.10 -10.74 11.28
N LEU A 131 -3.13 -9.59 10.60
CA LEU A 131 -2.32 -8.41 10.94
C LEU A 131 -3.12 -7.23 11.53
N GLY A 132 -4.45 -7.37 11.66
CA GLY A 132 -5.38 -6.27 11.97
C GLY A 132 -5.14 -5.56 13.31
N ASP A 133 -4.50 -6.22 14.28
CA ASP A 133 -4.15 -5.62 15.57
C ASP A 133 -2.95 -4.67 15.50
N VAL A 134 -2.20 -4.69 14.38
CA VAL A 134 -0.94 -3.95 14.21
C VAL A 134 -1.00 -2.96 13.05
N VAL A 135 -1.84 -3.21 12.05
CA VAL A 135 -2.10 -2.30 10.94
C VAL A 135 -3.57 -2.38 10.55
N GLU A 136 -4.22 -1.23 10.45
CA GLU A 136 -5.55 -1.15 9.88
C GLU A 136 -5.45 -1.38 8.37
N VAL A 137 -6.21 -2.35 7.87
CA VAL A 137 -6.24 -2.68 6.44
C VAL A 137 -7.61 -2.31 5.88
N VAL A 138 -7.62 -1.42 4.91
CA VAL A 138 -8.81 -1.01 4.17
C VAL A 138 -8.80 -1.72 2.82
N SER A 139 -9.78 -2.59 2.59
CA SER A 139 -9.95 -3.27 1.30
C SER A 139 -10.68 -2.37 0.31
N LEU A 140 -10.16 -2.29 -0.91
CA LEU A 140 -10.80 -1.62 -2.05
C LEU A 140 -11.36 -2.61 -3.08
#